data_AF-A0A7T7DK36-F1
#
_entry.id   AF-A0A7T7DK36-F1
#
_cell.length_a   1.000
_cell.length_b   1.000
_cell.length_c   1.000
_cell.angle_alpha   90.00
_cell.angle_beta   90.00
_cell.angle_gamma   90.00
#
_symmetry.space_group_name_H-M   'P 1'
#
loop_
_entity.id
_entity.type
_entity.pdbx_description
1 polymer ?
#
loop_
_entity_poly.entity_id
_entity_poly.type
_entity_poly.pdbx_seq_one_letter_code
_entity_poly.pdbx_strand_id
1 'polypeptide(L)'
;LYNNSFHFMGYLSSLRMVPSMVRSQMLENSFIIDTSIKRFETIVPIFSLISSLSKAKFCNVSGHPISKPAWSDSSDFDIIDRFGRICRNISHYYSGSSKKHSLYRIKYILRLSCARTLARKHKSTVRTFF
;
A
#
# COMPACT_ATOMS: atom_id res chain seq x y z
N LEU A 1 25.08 13.94 1.87
CA LEU A 1 24.03 12.89 1.94
C LEU A 1 22.67 13.55 2.21
N TYR A 2 22.07 14.20 1.21
CA TYR A 2 20.76 14.83 1.33
C TYR A 2 19.68 13.83 0.88
N ASN A 3 19.07 13.11 1.83
CA ASN A 3 17.84 12.35 1.57
C ASN A 3 16.64 13.32 1.68
N ASN A 4 16.39 14.10 0.63
CA ASN A 4 15.16 14.90 0.53
C ASN A 4 14.01 13.97 0.11
N SER A 5 13.38 13.32 1.10
CA SER A 5 12.09 12.66 0.92
C SER A 5 10.96 13.63 1.24
N PHE A 6 10.01 13.80 0.32
CA PHE A 6 8.82 14.63 0.52
C PHE A 6 7.55 13.79 0.40
N HIS A 7 6.59 14.04 1.29
CA HIS A 7 5.28 13.41 1.24
C HIS A 7 4.36 14.20 0.31
N PHE A 8 3.99 13.60 -0.83
CA PHE A 8 3.06 14.20 -1.78
C PHE A 8 1.99 13.19 -2.18
N MET A 9 0.72 13.59 -2.07
CA MET A 9 -0.43 12.81 -2.55
C MET A 9 -0.45 11.34 -2.06
N GLY A 10 -0.13 11.10 -0.78
CA GLY A 10 -0.11 9.73 -0.21
C GLY A 10 1.10 8.87 -0.60
N TYR A 11 2.05 9.42 -1.34
CA TYR A 11 3.34 8.81 -1.64
C TYR A 11 4.45 9.49 -0.84
N LEU A 12 5.44 8.71 -0.40
CA LEU A 12 6.73 9.24 0.04
C LEU A 12 7.66 9.17 -1.17
N SER A 13 7.97 10.33 -1.73
CA SER A 13 8.83 10.47 -2.90
C SER A 13 10.23 10.86 -2.44
N SER A 14 11.23 10.01 -2.66
CA SER A 14 12.64 10.36 -2.43
C SER A 14 13.36 10.65 -3.74
N LEU A 15 14.06 11.78 -3.81
CA LEU A 15 15.03 12.05 -4.87
C LEU A 15 16.31 11.29 -4.58
N ARG A 16 16.55 10.17 -5.29
CA ARG A 16 17.81 9.44 -5.18
C ARG A 16 18.72 9.83 -6.34
N MET A 17 19.83 10.50 -6.04
CA MET A 17 20.91 10.68 -7.02
C MET A 17 21.63 9.34 -7.20
N VAL A 18 21.78 8.89 -8.44
CA VAL A 18 22.56 7.68 -8.76
C VAL A 18 23.82 8.15 -9.48
N PRO A 19 25.01 8.04 -8.88
CA PRO A 19 26.25 8.34 -9.57
C PRO A 19 26.43 7.34 -10.73
N SER A 20 26.73 7.84 -11.92
CA SER A 20 27.05 7.02 -13.09
C SER A 20 28.50 7.26 -13.49
N MET A 21 29.29 6.20 -13.54
CA MET A 21 30.67 6.26 -13.98
C MET A 21 30.72 6.09 -15.50
N VAL A 22 31.14 7.14 -16.21
CA VAL A 22 31.38 7.09 -17.66
C VAL A 22 32.88 6.97 -17.89
N ARG A 23 33.31 5.95 -18.63
CA ARG A 23 34.70 5.72 -18.98
C ARG A 23 34.91 6.13 -20.44
N SER A 24 35.65 7.22 -20.67
CA SER A 24 36.09 7.61 -22.02
C SER A 24 37.44 6.97 -22.30
N GLN A 25 37.64 6.45 -23.50
CA GLN A 25 38.92 5.87 -23.91
C GLN A 25 39.92 6.95 -24.39
N MET A 26 39.44 8.17 -24.68
CA MET A 26 40.27 9.30 -25.15
C MET A 26 40.93 10.10 -24.03
N LEU A 27 40.40 10.03 -22.81
CA LEU A 27 41.01 10.57 -21.60
C LEU A 27 41.16 9.38 -20.66
N GLU A 28 42.38 9.01 -20.26
CA GLU A 28 42.66 7.92 -19.30
C GLU A 28 42.01 8.10 -17.91
N ASN A 29 41.14 9.09 -17.73
CA ASN A 29 40.47 9.44 -16.50
C ASN A 29 39.03 8.91 -16.48
N SER A 30 38.70 8.08 -15.48
CA SER A 30 37.31 7.80 -15.12
C SER A 30 36.72 9.00 -14.39
N PHE A 31 35.65 9.59 -14.94
CA PHE A 31 34.91 10.66 -14.27
C PHE A 31 33.65 10.09 -13.61
N ILE A 32 33.47 10.36 -12.32
CA ILE A 32 32.22 10.12 -11.61
C ILE A 32 31.30 11.30 -11.95
N ILE A 33 30.31 11.06 -12.80
CA ILE A 33 29.28 12.05 -13.08
C ILE A 33 28.08 11.69 -12.21
N ASP A 34 27.70 12.57 -11.28
CA ASP A 34 26.39 12.51 -10.64
C ASP A 34 25.34 12.85 -11.69
N THR A 35 24.86 11.84 -12.42
CA THR A 35 23.72 12.04 -13.31
C THR A 35 22.48 12.25 -12.45
N SER A 36 21.80 13.37 -12.66
CA SER A 36 20.51 13.65 -12.04
C SER A 36 19.39 12.83 -12.67
N ILE A 37 19.51 11.50 -12.64
CA ILE A 37 18.39 10.63 -12.92
C ILE A 37 17.40 10.83 -11.77
N LYS A 38 16.33 11.59 -12.02
CA LYS A 38 15.21 11.79 -11.08
C LYS A 38 14.46 10.47 -10.87
N ARG A 39 15.07 9.50 -10.19
CA ARG A 39 14.40 8.27 -9.79
C ARG A 39 13.58 8.59 -8.55
N PHE A 40 12.32 8.99 -8.78
CA PHE A 40 11.33 9.11 -7.72
C PHE A 40 11.00 7.71 -7.22
N GLU A 41 11.63 7.28 -6.13
CA GLU A 41 11.17 6.07 -5.43
C GLU A 41 9.89 6.45 -4.65
N THR A 42 8.73 6.13 -5.24
CA THR A 42 7.40 6.30 -4.63
C THR A 42 7.15 5.19 -3.62
N ILE A 43 7.73 5.35 -2.42
CA ILE A 43 7.51 4.45 -1.29
C ILE A 43 6.12 4.73 -0.75
N VAL A 44 5.21 3.78 -0.88
CA VAL A 44 3.92 3.83 -0.18
C VAL A 44 4.20 3.67 1.32
N PRO A 45 3.92 4.68 2.16
CA PRO A 45 4.10 4.54 3.60
C PRO A 45 3.01 3.59 4.11
N ILE A 46 3.32 2.30 4.21
CA ILE A 46 2.45 1.24 4.74
C ILE A 46 1.80 1.68 6.05
N PHE A 47 2.58 2.36 6.90
CA PHE A 47 2.12 2.83 8.20
C PHE A 47 0.99 3.87 8.08
N SER A 48 1.07 4.80 7.11
CA SER A 48 0.02 5.78 6.84
C SER A 48 -1.27 5.11 6.33
N LEU A 49 -1.12 4.08 5.47
CA LEU A 49 -2.26 3.29 5.01
C LEU A 49 -2.92 2.48 6.13
N ILE A 50 -2.13 1.82 6.98
CA ILE A 50 -2.65 1.08 8.15
C ILE A 50 -3.34 2.05 9.11
N SER A 51 -2.75 3.22 9.37
CA SER A 51 -3.35 4.26 10.20
C SER A 51 -4.70 4.72 9.64
N SER A 52 -4.79 4.97 8.32
CA SER A 52 -6.03 5.36 7.65
C SER A 52 -7.10 4.27 7.74
N LEU A 53 -6.73 3.00 7.50
CA LEU A 53 -7.63 1.86 7.64
C LEU A 53 -8.09 1.64 9.08
N SER A 54 -7.22 1.88 10.05
CA SER A 54 -7.53 1.80 11.47
C SER A 54 -8.54 2.87 11.87
N LYS A 55 -8.37 4.12 11.40
CA LYS A 55 -9.35 5.19 11.62
C LYS A 55 -10.71 4.84 11.02
N ALA A 56 -10.73 4.22 9.84
CA ALA A 56 -11.94 3.73 9.21
C ALA A 56 -12.49 2.42 9.83
N LYS A 57 -11.83 1.86 10.86
CA LYS A 57 -12.19 0.63 11.58
C LYS A 57 -12.19 -0.65 10.73
N PHE A 58 -11.27 -0.76 9.76
CA PHE A 58 -11.02 -2.02 9.03
C PHE A 58 -9.99 -2.91 9.72
N CYS A 59 -9.07 -2.30 10.46
CA CYS A 59 -8.07 -2.97 11.28
C CYS A 59 -7.85 -2.19 12.58
N ASN A 60 -7.04 -2.73 13.49
CA ASN A 60 -6.50 -1.97 14.62
C ASN A 60 -5.23 -1.21 14.23
N VAL A 61 -4.68 -0.43 15.16
CA VAL A 61 -3.47 0.37 14.95
C VAL A 61 -2.26 -0.49 14.56
N SER A 62 -2.19 -1.73 15.03
CA SER A 62 -1.14 -2.70 14.66
C SER A 62 -1.36 -3.38 13.31
N GLY A 63 -2.47 -3.10 12.61
CA GLY A 63 -2.81 -3.69 11.31
C GLY A 63 -3.49 -5.06 11.38
N HIS A 64 -3.99 -5.49 12.54
CA HIS A 64 -4.81 -6.70 12.65
C HIS A 64 -6.25 -6.43 12.17
N PRO A 65 -6.82 -7.24 11.27
CA PRO A 65 -8.13 -6.98 10.70
C PRO A 65 -9.28 -7.13 11.70
N ILE A 66 -10.24 -6.22 11.63
CA ILE A 66 -11.44 -6.18 12.49
C ILE A 66 -12.69 -6.34 11.61
N SER A 67 -13.75 -6.98 12.12
CA SER A 67 -15.06 -7.02 11.46
C SER A 67 -15.70 -5.62 11.38
N LYS A 68 -16.54 -5.39 10.37
CA LYS A 68 -17.37 -4.18 10.20
C LYS A 68 -18.84 -4.45 10.59
N PRO A 69 -19.19 -4.49 11.89
CA PRO A 69 -20.56 -4.76 12.31
C PRO A 69 -21.54 -3.69 11.82
N ALA A 70 -21.10 -2.45 11.62
CA ALA A 70 -21.96 -1.40 11.05
C ALA A 70 -22.48 -1.71 9.63
N TRP A 71 -21.95 -2.73 8.96
CA TRP A 71 -22.40 -3.19 7.64
C TRP A 71 -23.15 -4.53 7.70
N SER A 72 -23.37 -5.11 8.88
CA SER A 72 -24.06 -6.41 9.01
C SER A 72 -25.50 -6.38 8.53
N ASP A 73 -26.11 -5.20 8.50
CA ASP A 73 -27.51 -5.01 8.11
C ASP A 73 -27.69 -4.99 6.58
N SER A 74 -26.59 -4.88 5.82
CA SER A 74 -26.60 -4.96 4.35
C SER A 74 -26.62 -6.40 3.86
N SER A 75 -27.02 -6.64 2.60
CA SER A 75 -26.93 -7.97 2.00
C SER A 75 -25.48 -8.45 1.90
N ASP A 76 -25.25 -9.76 1.82
CA ASP A 76 -23.89 -10.30 1.70
C ASP A 76 -23.18 -9.78 0.44
N PHE A 77 -23.93 -9.68 -0.65
CA PHE A 77 -23.44 -9.13 -1.90
C PHE A 77 -23.00 -7.67 -1.72
N ASP A 78 -23.81 -6.83 -1.07
CA ASP A 78 -23.47 -5.43 -0.84
C ASP A 78 -22.23 -5.27 0.07
N ILE A 79 -22.08 -6.12 1.08
CA ILE A 79 -20.90 -6.16 1.94
C ILE A 79 -19.66 -6.47 1.07
N ILE A 80 -19.71 -7.53 0.27
CA ILE A 80 -18.61 -7.96 -0.59
C ILE A 80 -18.30 -6.89 -1.64
N ASP A 81 -19.31 -6.29 -2.29
CA ASP A 81 -19.11 -5.26 -3.30
C ASP A 81 -18.44 -4.02 -2.71
N ARG A 82 -18.88 -3.55 -1.52
CA ARG A 82 -18.24 -2.42 -0.83
C ARG A 82 -16.76 -2.69 -0.54
N PHE A 83 -16.43 -3.85 0.02
CA PHE A 83 -15.03 -4.24 0.26
C PHE A 83 -14.24 -4.35 -1.06
N GLY A 84 -14.86 -4.90 -2.10
CA GLY A 84 -14.29 -5.05 -3.43
C GLY A 84 -13.96 -3.72 -4.09
N ARG A 85 -14.84 -2.71 -4.00
CA ARG A 85 -14.61 -1.35 -4.49
C ARG A 85 -13.45 -0.68 -3.78
N ILE A 86 -13.37 -0.80 -2.45
CA ILE A 86 -12.24 -0.26 -1.67
C ILE A 86 -10.92 -0.89 -2.11
N CYS A 87 -10.88 -2.23 -2.25
CA CYS A 87 -9.68 -2.91 -2.72
C CYS A 87 -9.27 -2.46 -4.13
N ARG A 88 -10.23 -2.28 -5.04
CA ARG A 88 -9.98 -1.79 -6.41
C ARG A 88 -9.43 -0.37 -6.40
N ASN A 89 -10.05 0.54 -5.66
CA ASN A 89 -9.62 1.93 -5.56
C ASN A 89 -8.19 2.04 -5.03
N ILE A 90 -7.84 1.30 -3.98
CA ILE A 90 -6.47 1.25 -3.44
C ILE A 90 -5.51 0.67 -4.47
N SER A 91 -5.88 -0.42 -5.14
CA SER A 91 -5.02 -1.07 -6.14
C SER A 91 -4.77 -0.16 -7.35
N HIS A 92 -5.79 0.55 -7.82
CA HIS A 92 -5.67 1.52 -8.91
C HIS A 92 -4.80 2.69 -8.49
N TYR A 93 -5.09 3.29 -7.34
CA TYR A 93 -4.36 4.46 -6.85
C TYR A 93 -2.86 4.17 -6.69
N TYR A 94 -2.51 3.01 -6.12
CA TYR A 94 -1.13 2.61 -5.83
C TYR A 94 -0.47 1.71 -6.88
N SER A 95 -1.10 1.53 -8.05
CA SER A 95 -0.60 0.67 -9.13
C SER A 95 0.77 1.08 -9.65
N GLY A 96 1.11 2.37 -9.58
CA GLY A 96 2.41 2.94 -9.97
C GLY A 96 3.52 2.83 -8.93
N SER A 97 3.29 2.21 -7.76
CA SER A 97 4.33 2.05 -6.74
C SER A 97 5.29 0.90 -7.04
N SER A 98 6.59 1.11 -6.78
CA SER A 98 7.63 0.09 -6.88
C SER A 98 7.51 -1.03 -5.82
N LYS A 99 6.83 -0.79 -4.69
CA LYS A 99 6.75 -1.74 -3.55
C LYS A 99 5.42 -2.51 -3.51
N LYS A 100 5.33 -3.61 -4.27
CA LYS A 100 4.15 -4.49 -4.34
C LYS A 100 3.81 -5.22 -3.03
N HIS A 101 4.80 -5.52 -2.18
CA HIS A 101 4.59 -6.24 -0.91
C HIS A 101 3.64 -5.49 0.05
N SER A 102 3.76 -4.17 0.09
CA SER A 102 2.90 -3.28 0.87
C SER A 102 1.42 -3.45 0.54
N LEU A 103 1.10 -3.49 -0.76
CA LEU A 103 -0.28 -3.63 -1.24
C LEU A 103 -0.86 -5.01 -0.94
N TYR A 104 -0.03 -6.05 -0.97
CA TYR A 104 -0.46 -7.39 -0.58
C TYR A 104 -0.95 -7.44 0.86
N ARG A 105 -0.22 -6.82 1.80
CA ARG A 105 -0.61 -6.74 3.22
C ARG A 105 -1.94 -6.01 3.40
N ILE A 106 -2.16 -4.90 2.70
CA ILE A 106 -3.41 -4.15 2.75
C ILE A 106 -4.58 -4.95 2.17
N LYS A 107 -4.36 -5.63 1.04
CA LYS A 107 -5.34 -6.53 0.42
C LYS A 107 -5.74 -7.66 1.36
N TYR A 108 -4.77 -8.24 2.07
CA TYR A 108 -5.01 -9.26 3.09
C TYR A 108 -5.87 -8.72 4.23
N ILE A 109 -5.56 -7.52 4.74
CA ILE A 109 -6.33 -6.88 5.81
C ILE A 109 -7.80 -6.72 5.41
N LEU A 110 -8.05 -6.17 4.22
CA LEU A 110 -9.41 -5.93 3.74
C LEU A 110 -10.19 -7.24 3.51
N ARG A 111 -9.54 -8.26 2.94
CA ARG A 111 -10.15 -9.58 2.74
C ARG A 111 -10.54 -10.24 4.06
N LEU A 112 -9.63 -10.27 5.03
CA LEU A 112 -9.91 -10.87 6.32
C LEU A 112 -10.95 -10.06 7.11
N SER A 113 -10.93 -8.73 7.01
CA SER A 113 -11.98 -7.86 7.57
C SER A 113 -13.36 -8.19 6.98
N CYS A 114 -13.44 -8.38 5.66
CA CYS A 114 -14.65 -8.82 4.97
C CYS A 114 -15.14 -10.19 5.48
N ALA A 115 -14.26 -11.19 5.48
CA ALA A 115 -14.59 -12.54 5.96
C ALA A 115 -15.06 -12.53 7.41
N ARG A 116 -14.40 -11.77 8.30
CA ARG A 116 -14.83 -11.60 9.71
C ARG A 116 -16.19 -10.93 9.84
N THR A 117 -16.53 -10.04 8.92
CA THR A 117 -17.83 -9.35 8.90
C THR A 117 -18.94 -10.34 8.54
N LEU A 118 -18.75 -11.12 7.48
CA LEU A 118 -19.70 -12.16 7.05
C LEU A 118 -19.83 -13.27 8.10
N ALA A 119 -18.72 -13.74 8.66
CA ALA A 119 -18.71 -14.73 9.73
C ALA A 119 -19.50 -14.27 10.96
N ARG A 120 -19.33 -13.00 11.36
CA ARG A 120 -20.10 -12.44 12.47
C ARG A 120 -21.59 -12.34 12.16
N LYS A 121 -21.94 -11.90 10.95
CA LYS A 121 -23.34 -11.78 10.50
C LYS A 121 -24.05 -13.13 10.54
N HIS A 122 -23.39 -14.18 10.04
CA HIS A 122 -23.94 -15.54 9.93
C HIS A 122 -23.67 -16.43 11.14
N LYS A 123 -23.11 -15.88 12.22
CA LYS A 123 -22.70 -16.63 13.44
C LYS A 123 -21.84 -17.86 13.11
N SER A 124 -20.99 -17.75 12.08
CA SER A 124 -20.16 -18.83 11.57
C SER A 124 -18.68 -18.55 11.82
N THR A 125 -17.84 -19.56 11.54
CA THR A 125 -16.40 -19.38 11.67
C THR A 125 -15.84 -18.67 10.44
N VAL A 126 -14.79 -17.87 10.67
CA VAL A 126 -14.11 -17.16 9.59
C VAL A 126 -13.58 -18.12 8.51
N ARG A 127 -13.20 -19.35 8.88
CA ARG A 127 -12.70 -20.40 7.97
C ARG A 127 -13.70 -20.80 6.89
N THR A 128 -15.00 -20.58 7.10
CA THR A 128 -16.05 -20.94 6.15
C THR A 128 -16.07 -20.05 4.90
N PHE A 129 -15.41 -18.88 4.94
CA PHE A 129 -15.37 -17.92 3.83
C PHE A 129 -13.99 -17.81 3.16
N PHE A 130 -13.08 -18.75 3.45
CA PHE A 130 -11.73 -18.81 2.88
C PHE A 130 -11.58 -19.94 1.87
#